data_AF-A0A850MNR2-F1
#
_entry.id   AF-A0A850MNR2-F1
#
_cell.length_a   1.000
_cell.length_b   1.000
_cell.length_c   1.000
_cell.angle_alpha   90.00
_cell.angle_beta   90.00
_cell.angle_gamma   90.00
#
_symmetry.space_group_name_H-M   'P 1'
#
loop_
_entity.id
_entity.type
_entity.pdbx_description
1 polymer ?
#
loop_
_entity_poly.entity_id
_entity_poly.type
_entity_poly.pdbx_seq_one_letter_code
_entity_poly.pdbx_strand_id
1 'polypeptide(L)'
;MPYGIIVVRWDDKLGVVVEGLHPKMLKISEDHIMRIFTTHAMGGGEAGFLSMSIENLNVASYYTGLPEEGKTQYYVALLLRDEENADIFEEPLLEVSKLLVDHIKDKFFNQFLAKQFGDVVKLTEMTEEQRYSMIHRDQRRILVLRKLGLGALPKDELRKWLSDHLGEDILDLDTILSPFFKTQMIHELPVETMDGSKTNCIFLIQDVFSMRSPVEKFYKISKDGGAPPEMGRVFQIYKEETDNFFKNYRLGDADSKQIADIVADPNNYNLVTILRNNYIEINQLPDIYEKSLDQIMPQINDMIRHNVIQEIKDKKGNRWIFLKSDIVFPTFFPEYIVDSIRRRWMEKGITQNLALKHLELLKSVYRGEEEKLELPGEGAEKPVFLEQLPPKVPKKEVPVVAAVKVISDEEIFNFVEQVNYLRKEAKIDLDNKNREAAYDKIQEAIKITNDLIAIGAVGQETRLEKLELVAKSVKKLIDKEKVKKPSIPTPAAAPKMSPAPRAPTPAGKPSVERLKLLRKDRDNAIASADKALTAGNFKEAISYLEKAAELSENMGEKEKAAEIRKMASDIKNKLEKLGR
;
A
#
# COMPACT_ATOMS: atom_id res chain seq x y z
N MET A 1 -4.56 -33.18 -6.50
CA MET A 1 -5.73 -32.28 -6.36
C MET A 1 -6.61 -32.75 -5.21
N PRO A 2 -7.08 -31.85 -4.32
CA PRO A 2 -8.07 -32.18 -3.31
C PRO A 2 -9.26 -32.81 -3.99
N TYR A 3 -9.78 -33.87 -3.40
CA TYR A 3 -10.88 -34.63 -3.98
C TYR A 3 -12.22 -34.27 -3.32
N GLY A 4 -12.21 -33.43 -2.29
CA GLY A 4 -13.41 -32.82 -1.75
C GLY A 4 -13.18 -31.67 -0.77
N ILE A 5 -14.24 -30.94 -0.47
CA ILE A 5 -14.34 -29.92 0.55
C ILE A 5 -15.56 -30.20 1.43
N ILE A 6 -15.43 -29.93 2.72
CA ILE A 6 -16.51 -29.98 3.70
C ILE A 6 -16.58 -28.68 4.49
N VAL A 7 -17.80 -28.30 4.87
CA VAL A 7 -18.08 -27.21 5.79
C VAL A 7 -18.88 -27.78 6.94
N VAL A 8 -18.36 -27.64 8.14
CA VAL A 8 -18.88 -28.29 9.33
C VAL A 8 -19.09 -27.27 10.42
N ARG A 9 -20.23 -27.38 11.09
CA ARG A 9 -20.66 -26.57 12.21
C ARG A 9 -20.59 -27.38 13.49
N TRP A 10 -20.15 -26.77 14.58
CA TRP A 10 -20.34 -27.36 15.91
C TRP A 10 -21.72 -26.99 16.47
N ASP A 11 -22.38 -27.98 17.07
CA ASP A 11 -23.65 -27.86 17.77
C ASP A 11 -23.56 -28.51 19.15
N ASP A 12 -23.93 -27.78 20.20
CA ASP A 12 -23.80 -28.27 21.59
C ASP A 12 -24.67 -29.50 21.89
N LYS A 13 -25.71 -29.77 21.08
CA LYS A 13 -26.61 -30.91 21.26
C LYS A 13 -26.29 -32.05 20.31
N LEU A 14 -25.92 -31.73 19.08
CA LEU A 14 -25.72 -32.71 18.00
C LEU A 14 -24.25 -33.05 17.74
N GLY A 15 -23.31 -32.29 18.31
CA GLY A 15 -21.89 -32.40 18.01
C GLY A 15 -21.55 -31.77 16.65
N VAL A 16 -20.77 -32.47 15.83
CA VAL A 16 -20.42 -32.00 14.48
C VAL A 16 -21.60 -32.17 13.51
N VAL A 17 -21.96 -31.08 12.82
CA VAL A 17 -23.02 -31.06 11.81
C VAL A 17 -22.43 -30.62 10.48
N VAL A 18 -22.55 -31.45 9.44
CA VAL A 18 -22.08 -31.10 8.08
C VAL A 18 -23.11 -30.18 7.42
N GLU A 19 -22.72 -28.93 7.19
CA GLU A 19 -23.56 -27.92 6.53
C GLU A 19 -23.44 -27.99 5.00
N GLY A 20 -22.27 -28.41 4.50
CA GLY A 20 -22.04 -28.59 3.08
C GLY A 20 -20.90 -29.55 2.79
N LEU A 21 -21.02 -30.27 1.68
CA LEU A 21 -19.96 -31.15 1.16
C LEU A 21 -19.96 -31.12 -0.37
N HIS A 22 -18.76 -31.13 -0.96
CA HIS A 22 -18.59 -31.23 -2.40
C HIS A 22 -17.36 -32.08 -2.73
N PRO A 23 -17.42 -32.99 -3.72
CA PRO A 23 -18.60 -33.36 -4.53
C PRO A 23 -19.67 -34.07 -3.70
N LYS A 24 -20.93 -34.10 -4.15
CA LYS A 24 -22.04 -34.72 -3.38
C LYS A 24 -21.84 -36.21 -3.04
N MET A 25 -20.98 -36.88 -3.79
CA MET A 25 -20.63 -38.29 -3.61
C MET A 25 -19.45 -38.50 -2.66
N LEU A 26 -18.92 -37.43 -2.07
CA LEU A 26 -17.78 -37.48 -1.15
C LEU A 26 -18.14 -38.36 0.05
N LYS A 27 -17.30 -39.35 0.32
CA LYS A 27 -17.42 -40.23 1.49
C LYS A 27 -16.37 -39.82 2.50
N ILE A 28 -16.82 -39.39 3.66
CA ILE A 28 -15.98 -39.14 4.84
C ILE A 28 -16.70 -39.71 6.06
N SER A 29 -15.95 -40.34 6.97
CA SER A 29 -16.51 -40.91 8.19
C SER A 29 -16.77 -39.82 9.24
N GLU A 30 -17.75 -40.03 10.11
CA GLU A 30 -17.99 -39.13 11.25
C GLU A 30 -16.77 -39.08 12.19
N ASP A 31 -16.02 -40.18 12.32
CA ASP A 31 -14.78 -40.23 13.10
C ASP A 31 -13.71 -39.29 12.53
N HIS A 32 -13.54 -39.24 11.20
CA HIS A 32 -12.64 -38.29 10.56
C HIS A 32 -13.07 -36.84 10.78
N ILE A 33 -14.36 -36.54 10.64
CA ILE A 33 -14.94 -35.19 10.89
C ILE A 33 -14.70 -34.75 12.34
N MET A 34 -14.90 -35.66 13.30
CA MET A 34 -14.66 -35.40 14.72
C MET A 34 -13.18 -35.18 15.01
N ARG A 35 -12.27 -35.99 14.45
CA ARG A 35 -10.82 -35.82 14.64
C ARG A 35 -10.33 -34.47 14.12
N ILE A 36 -10.81 -34.02 12.96
CA ILE A 36 -10.46 -32.68 12.44
C ILE A 36 -10.85 -31.60 13.45
N PHE A 37 -12.09 -31.65 13.97
CA PHE A 37 -12.57 -30.70 14.95
C PHE A 37 -11.78 -30.73 16.26
N THR A 38 -11.56 -31.92 16.83
CA THR A 38 -10.82 -32.07 18.09
C THR A 38 -9.38 -31.57 17.96
N THR A 39 -8.75 -31.72 16.80
CA THR A 39 -7.38 -31.22 16.58
C THR A 39 -7.33 -29.68 16.65
N HIS A 40 -8.30 -28.98 16.05
CA HIS A 40 -8.43 -27.53 16.21
C HIS A 40 -8.72 -27.12 17.66
N ALA A 41 -9.64 -27.81 18.33
CA ALA A 41 -10.01 -27.52 19.72
C ALA A 41 -8.83 -27.73 20.69
N MET A 42 -7.99 -28.74 20.45
CA MET A 42 -6.80 -29.01 21.25
C MET A 42 -5.64 -28.06 20.94
N GLY A 43 -5.60 -27.49 19.74
CA GLY A 43 -4.60 -26.51 19.29
C GLY A 43 -4.74 -25.10 19.87
N GLY A 44 -5.46 -24.93 20.98
CA GLY A 44 -5.69 -23.64 21.64
C GLY A 44 -7.02 -22.98 21.29
N GLY A 45 -7.78 -23.51 20.32
CA GLY A 45 -9.11 -23.01 19.98
C GLY A 45 -9.14 -21.61 19.34
N GLU A 46 -7.99 -21.11 18.91
CA GLU A 46 -7.89 -19.86 18.15
C GLU A 46 -8.33 -20.06 16.71
N ALA A 47 -8.80 -18.99 16.06
CA ALA A 47 -9.11 -19.03 14.64
C ALA A 47 -7.81 -19.19 13.84
N GLY A 48 -7.76 -20.12 12.89
CA GLY A 48 -6.52 -20.40 12.18
C GLY A 48 -6.58 -21.55 11.21
N PHE A 49 -5.53 -21.63 10.41
CA PHE A 49 -5.28 -22.75 9.50
C PHE A 49 -4.55 -23.88 10.24
N LEU A 50 -4.82 -25.11 9.83
CA LEU A 50 -4.17 -26.30 10.32
C LEU A 50 -4.05 -27.34 9.20
N SER A 51 -2.85 -27.86 9.00
CA SER A 51 -2.58 -29.06 8.21
C SER A 51 -2.46 -30.28 9.13
N MET A 52 -3.04 -31.40 8.72
CA MET A 52 -2.95 -32.65 9.48
C MET A 52 -3.07 -33.86 8.57
N SER A 53 -2.54 -34.99 9.04
CA SER A 53 -2.72 -36.31 8.42
C SER A 53 -3.58 -37.20 9.32
N ILE A 54 -4.68 -37.71 8.78
CA ILE A 54 -5.60 -38.62 9.45
C ILE A 54 -5.62 -39.93 8.65
N GLU A 55 -4.92 -40.95 9.14
CA GLU A 55 -4.79 -42.25 8.44
C GLU A 55 -4.20 -42.07 7.04
N ASN A 56 -4.96 -42.37 5.98
CA ASN A 56 -4.51 -42.24 4.58
C ASN A 56 -5.02 -40.94 3.94
N LEU A 57 -5.31 -39.93 4.76
CA LEU A 57 -5.92 -38.67 4.35
C LEU A 57 -5.08 -37.50 4.83
N ASN A 58 -4.67 -36.63 3.92
CA ASN A 58 -4.18 -35.31 4.31
C ASN A 58 -5.36 -34.33 4.34
N VAL A 59 -5.34 -33.43 5.30
CA VAL A 59 -6.40 -32.45 5.52
C VAL A 59 -5.78 -31.08 5.68
N ALA A 60 -6.28 -30.14 4.88
CA ALA A 60 -6.04 -28.71 5.06
C ALA A 60 -7.33 -28.12 5.61
N SER A 61 -7.29 -27.50 6.79
CA SER A 61 -8.50 -27.02 7.45
C SER A 61 -8.34 -25.62 8.02
N TYR A 62 -9.35 -24.80 7.85
CA TYR A 62 -9.47 -23.50 8.51
C TYR A 62 -10.61 -23.51 9.52
N TYR A 63 -10.32 -23.08 10.74
CA TYR A 63 -11.28 -22.99 11.85
C TYR A 63 -11.57 -21.54 12.21
N THR A 64 -12.84 -21.22 12.47
CA THR A 64 -13.27 -19.86 12.81
C THR A 64 -12.96 -19.44 14.25
N GLY A 65 -12.38 -20.34 15.05
CA GLY A 65 -12.09 -20.11 16.45
C GLY A 65 -13.28 -20.39 17.37
N LEU A 66 -12.99 -20.45 18.67
CA LEU A 66 -14.00 -20.54 19.72
C LEU A 66 -14.90 -19.29 19.71
N PRO A 67 -16.20 -19.44 19.96
CA PRO A 67 -17.13 -18.34 19.81
C PRO A 67 -17.04 -17.41 21.02
N GLU A 68 -16.97 -16.11 20.76
CA GLU A 68 -17.48 -15.12 21.70
C GLU A 68 -18.99 -15.36 21.88
N GLU A 69 -19.53 -15.08 23.07
CA GLU A 69 -20.91 -15.40 23.47
C GLU A 69 -21.93 -15.23 22.32
N GLY A 70 -22.55 -16.33 21.90
CA GLY A 70 -23.63 -16.35 20.90
C GLY A 70 -23.21 -16.61 19.44
N LYS A 71 -21.93 -16.78 19.12
CA LYS A 71 -21.47 -17.17 17.77
C LYS A 71 -21.42 -18.69 17.60
N THR A 72 -21.62 -19.17 16.37
CA THR A 72 -21.54 -20.60 16.04
C THR A 72 -20.16 -20.91 15.46
N GLN A 73 -19.59 -22.06 15.83
CA GLN A 73 -18.26 -22.45 15.37
C GLN A 73 -18.35 -23.18 14.04
N TYR A 74 -17.45 -22.86 13.13
CA TYR A 74 -17.32 -23.55 11.85
C TYR A 74 -15.87 -23.94 11.61
N TYR A 75 -15.69 -25.03 10.88
CA TYR A 75 -14.47 -25.24 10.13
C TYR A 75 -14.80 -25.58 8.68
N VAL A 76 -13.88 -25.23 7.81
CA VAL A 76 -13.86 -25.65 6.42
C VAL A 76 -12.64 -26.54 6.26
N ALA A 77 -12.79 -27.69 5.61
CA ALA A 77 -11.68 -28.61 5.39
C ALA A 77 -11.66 -29.13 3.95
N LEU A 78 -10.47 -29.14 3.36
CA LEU A 78 -10.17 -29.83 2.11
C LEU A 78 -9.66 -31.22 2.42
N LEU A 79 -10.20 -32.19 1.70
CA LEU A 79 -9.79 -33.59 1.79
C LEU A 79 -8.82 -33.87 0.64
N LEU A 80 -7.61 -34.26 1.02
CA LEU A 80 -6.46 -34.45 0.14
C LEU A 80 -6.01 -35.90 0.19
N ARG A 81 -5.37 -36.37 -0.88
CA ARG A 81 -4.68 -37.67 -0.86
C ARG A 81 -3.44 -37.57 0.04
N ASP A 82 -3.01 -38.71 0.56
CA ASP A 82 -1.81 -38.88 1.39
C ASP A 82 -0.52 -38.34 0.76
N GLU A 83 -0.43 -38.32 -0.57
CA GLU A 83 0.71 -37.77 -1.32
C GLU A 83 0.70 -36.23 -1.44
N GLU A 84 -0.41 -35.56 -1.12
CA GLU A 84 -0.57 -34.13 -1.34
C GLU A 84 -0.17 -33.29 -0.12
N ASN A 85 0.55 -32.19 -0.36
CA ASN A 85 0.89 -31.25 0.69
C ASN A 85 -0.31 -30.36 1.03
N ALA A 86 -0.75 -30.36 2.30
CA ALA A 86 -1.87 -29.56 2.79
C ALA A 86 -1.54 -28.07 2.94
N ASP A 87 -0.27 -27.72 3.22
CA ASP A 87 0.14 -26.34 3.51
C ASP A 87 -0.02 -25.40 2.32
N ILE A 88 0.01 -25.94 1.09
CA ILE A 88 -0.19 -25.13 -0.12
C ILE A 88 -1.59 -24.50 -0.18
N PHE A 89 -2.56 -25.05 0.57
CA PHE A 89 -3.95 -24.59 0.58
C PHE A 89 -4.24 -23.54 1.65
N GLU A 90 -3.30 -23.17 2.51
CA GLU A 90 -3.53 -22.26 3.64
C GLU A 90 -4.22 -20.95 3.23
N GLU A 91 -3.61 -20.20 2.32
CA GLU A 91 -4.10 -18.89 1.90
C GLU A 91 -5.39 -18.98 1.05
N PRO A 92 -5.49 -19.87 0.04
CA PRO A 92 -6.74 -20.10 -0.69
C PRO A 92 -7.90 -20.50 0.21
N LEU A 93 -7.64 -21.40 1.17
CA LEU A 93 -8.65 -21.89 2.08
C LEU A 93 -9.07 -20.80 3.05
N LEU A 94 -8.16 -19.96 3.56
CA LEU A 94 -8.49 -18.82 4.40
C LEU A 94 -9.44 -17.83 3.70
N GLU A 95 -9.13 -17.46 2.44
CA GLU A 95 -9.96 -16.54 1.65
C GLU A 95 -11.35 -17.11 1.40
N VAL A 96 -11.41 -18.37 0.96
CA VAL A 96 -12.67 -19.04 0.65
C VAL A 96 -13.49 -19.36 1.90
N SER A 97 -12.85 -19.69 3.02
CA SER A 97 -13.57 -20.05 4.24
C SER A 97 -14.39 -18.89 4.79
N LYS A 98 -13.87 -17.66 4.74
CA LYS A 98 -14.62 -16.46 5.16
C LYS A 98 -15.88 -16.30 4.32
N LEU A 99 -15.75 -16.41 3.00
CA LEU A 99 -16.88 -16.32 2.07
C LEU A 99 -17.92 -17.42 2.29
N LEU A 100 -17.48 -18.67 2.53
CA LEU A 100 -18.37 -19.80 2.75
C LEU A 100 -19.18 -19.65 4.04
N VAL A 101 -18.53 -19.24 5.14
CA VAL A 101 -19.21 -19.06 6.43
C VAL A 101 -20.28 -17.96 6.35
N ASP A 102 -20.00 -16.87 5.64
CA ASP A 102 -20.96 -15.76 5.46
C ASP A 102 -22.23 -16.17 4.68
N HIS A 103 -22.13 -17.15 3.77
CA HIS A 103 -23.22 -17.57 2.88
C HIS A 103 -23.82 -18.93 3.27
N ILE A 104 -23.48 -19.47 4.44
CA ILE A 104 -23.83 -20.85 4.82
C ILE A 104 -25.35 -21.10 4.91
N LYS A 105 -26.12 -20.05 5.23
CA LYS A 105 -27.59 -20.10 5.35
C LYS A 105 -28.31 -19.88 4.03
N ASP A 106 -27.58 -19.64 2.94
CA ASP A 106 -28.18 -19.32 1.65
C ASP A 106 -28.78 -20.56 0.99
N LYS A 107 -29.95 -20.37 0.36
CA LYS A 107 -30.66 -21.44 -0.36
C LYS A 107 -29.81 -22.14 -1.44
N PHE A 108 -28.81 -21.44 -1.98
CA PHE A 108 -27.93 -21.93 -3.03
C PHE A 108 -26.51 -22.26 -2.54
N PHE A 109 -26.32 -22.42 -1.22
CA PHE A 109 -25.00 -22.65 -0.61
C PHE A 109 -24.23 -23.81 -1.25
N ASN A 110 -24.88 -24.94 -1.54
CA ASN A 110 -24.21 -26.08 -2.18
C ASN A 110 -23.66 -25.78 -3.59
N GLN A 111 -24.31 -24.90 -4.35
CA GLN A 111 -23.79 -24.45 -5.66
C GLN A 111 -22.63 -23.48 -5.48
N PHE A 112 -22.74 -22.59 -4.48
CA PHE A 112 -21.68 -21.67 -4.10
C PHE A 112 -20.43 -22.44 -3.62
N LEU A 113 -20.59 -23.43 -2.75
CA LEU A 113 -19.53 -24.33 -2.28
C LEU A 113 -18.82 -25.04 -3.43
N ALA A 114 -19.56 -25.56 -4.40
CA ALA A 114 -18.99 -26.19 -5.58
C ALA A 114 -18.13 -25.22 -6.40
N LYS A 115 -18.60 -23.98 -6.59
CA LYS A 115 -17.83 -22.92 -7.24
C LYS A 115 -16.56 -22.60 -6.46
N GLN A 116 -16.69 -22.37 -5.16
CA GLN A 116 -15.57 -22.03 -4.29
C GLN A 116 -14.52 -23.15 -4.19
N PHE A 117 -14.95 -24.41 -4.22
CA PHE A 117 -14.02 -25.55 -4.31
C PHE A 117 -13.14 -25.47 -5.56
N GLY A 118 -13.74 -25.18 -6.72
CA GLY A 118 -12.99 -24.98 -7.96
C GLY A 118 -12.04 -23.78 -7.87
N ASP A 119 -12.44 -22.71 -7.20
CA ASP A 119 -11.61 -21.52 -6.99
C ASP A 119 -10.39 -21.85 -6.09
N VAL A 120 -10.57 -22.54 -4.96
CA VAL A 120 -9.47 -22.98 -4.06
C VAL A 120 -8.41 -23.77 -4.82
N VAL A 121 -8.84 -24.73 -5.64
CA VAL A 121 -7.93 -25.56 -6.44
C VAL A 121 -7.12 -24.71 -7.41
N LYS A 122 -7.78 -23.80 -8.14
CA LYS A 122 -7.12 -22.89 -9.08
C LYS A 122 -6.14 -21.94 -8.38
N LEU A 123 -6.44 -21.50 -7.17
CA LEU A 123 -5.57 -20.62 -6.39
C LEU A 123 -4.26 -21.33 -5.96
N THR A 124 -4.25 -22.66 -5.79
CA THR A 124 -3.01 -23.41 -5.49
C THR A 124 -2.08 -23.60 -6.69
N GLU A 125 -2.63 -23.56 -7.90
CA GLU A 125 -1.89 -23.65 -9.16
C GLU A 125 -1.33 -22.29 -9.62
N MET A 126 -1.45 -21.24 -8.77
CA MET A 126 -1.01 -19.90 -9.12
C MET A 126 0.45 -19.86 -9.54
N THR A 127 0.67 -19.39 -10.77
CA THR A 127 2.00 -19.13 -11.32
C THR A 127 2.69 -18.00 -10.54
N GLU A 128 4.00 -17.85 -10.70
CA GLU A 128 4.73 -16.73 -10.08
C GLU A 128 4.15 -15.37 -10.49
N GLU A 129 3.75 -15.18 -11.76
CA GLU A 129 3.09 -13.95 -12.21
C GLU A 129 1.80 -13.67 -11.45
N GLN A 130 0.99 -14.70 -11.18
CA GLN A 130 -0.21 -14.56 -10.37
C GLN A 130 0.13 -14.22 -8.92
N ARG A 131 1.21 -14.77 -8.36
CA ARG A 131 1.68 -14.40 -7.01
C ARG A 131 2.20 -12.96 -6.96
N TYR A 132 2.94 -12.50 -7.96
CA TYR A 132 3.34 -11.09 -8.08
C TYR A 132 2.13 -10.17 -8.24
N SER A 133 1.08 -10.62 -8.93
CA SER A 133 -0.18 -9.88 -9.02
C SER A 133 -0.86 -9.74 -7.65
N MET A 134 -0.80 -10.75 -6.78
CA MET A 134 -1.33 -10.67 -5.41
C MET A 134 -0.68 -9.57 -4.58
N ILE A 135 0.61 -9.27 -4.83
CA ILE A 135 1.34 -8.18 -4.18
C ILE A 135 0.83 -6.82 -4.66
N HIS A 136 0.60 -6.66 -5.96
CA HIS A 136 0.18 -5.39 -6.57
C HIS A 136 -1.33 -5.12 -6.51
N ARG A 137 -2.15 -6.13 -6.23
CA ARG A 137 -3.60 -5.98 -6.02
C ARG A 137 -3.96 -5.44 -4.63
N ASP A 138 -3.19 -5.82 -3.60
CA ASP A 138 -3.46 -5.44 -2.21
C ASP A 138 -2.64 -4.21 -1.78
N GLN A 139 -3.33 -3.15 -1.34
CA GLN A 139 -2.70 -1.92 -0.89
C GLN A 139 -1.72 -2.12 0.27
N ARG A 140 -2.02 -3.04 1.19
CA ARG A 140 -1.16 -3.36 2.35
C ARG A 140 0.16 -3.95 1.87
N ARG A 141 0.10 -4.85 0.89
CA ARG A 141 1.29 -5.47 0.27
C ARG A 141 2.10 -4.45 -0.53
N ILE A 142 1.47 -3.55 -1.28
CA ILE A 142 2.18 -2.43 -1.93
C ILE A 142 2.93 -1.57 -0.91
N LEU A 143 2.30 -1.25 0.22
CA LEU A 143 2.94 -0.47 1.29
C LEU A 143 4.13 -1.21 1.91
N VAL A 144 4.00 -2.52 2.15
CA VAL A 144 5.09 -3.37 2.61
C VAL A 144 6.26 -3.35 1.62
N LEU A 145 6.00 -3.55 0.32
CA LEU A 145 7.03 -3.53 -0.71
C LEU A 145 7.77 -2.19 -0.73
N ARG A 146 7.03 -1.07 -0.72
CA ARG A 146 7.60 0.28 -0.67
C ARG A 146 8.42 0.54 0.59
N LYS A 147 7.93 0.06 1.73
CA LYS A 147 8.62 0.23 3.03
C LYS A 147 9.92 -0.56 3.06
N LEU A 148 9.90 -1.80 2.59
CA LEU A 148 11.06 -2.67 2.50
C LEU A 148 12.07 -2.20 1.43
N GLY A 149 11.61 -1.49 0.39
CA GLY A 149 12.47 -0.76 -0.55
C GLY A 149 13.34 0.34 0.07
N LEU A 150 13.09 0.71 1.34
CA LEU A 150 13.95 1.60 2.11
C LEU A 150 15.00 0.83 2.96
N GLY A 151 15.05 -0.49 2.85
CA GLY A 151 15.93 -1.36 3.64
C GLY A 151 15.17 -2.14 4.73
N ALA A 152 15.88 -3.12 5.32
CA ALA A 152 15.32 -4.05 6.29
C ALA A 152 14.72 -3.38 7.53
N LEU A 153 13.76 -4.07 8.17
CA LEU A 153 13.16 -3.67 9.43
C LEU A 153 12.73 -4.88 10.29
N PRO A 154 12.67 -4.72 11.62
CA PRO A 154 12.04 -5.68 12.51
C PRO A 154 10.59 -5.97 12.13
N LYS A 155 10.17 -7.24 12.27
CA LYS A 155 8.80 -7.69 11.94
C LYS A 155 7.73 -6.95 12.76
N ASP A 156 7.96 -6.74 14.05
CA ASP A 156 7.05 -6.00 14.93
C ASP A 156 6.96 -4.50 14.55
N GLU A 157 8.08 -3.92 14.11
CA GLU A 157 8.10 -2.53 13.63
C GLU A 157 7.32 -2.41 12.31
N LEU A 158 7.43 -3.40 11.41
CA LEU A 158 6.64 -3.44 10.19
C LEU A 158 5.14 -3.54 10.49
N ARG A 159 4.74 -4.42 11.41
CA ARG A 159 3.35 -4.56 11.86
C ARG A 159 2.82 -3.22 12.37
N LYS A 160 3.52 -2.62 13.33
CA LYS A 160 3.13 -1.33 13.93
C LYS A 160 3.04 -0.22 12.89
N TRP A 161 4.05 -0.10 12.02
CA TRP A 161 4.08 0.91 10.97
C TRP A 161 2.91 0.75 10.00
N LEU A 162 2.58 -0.49 9.62
CA LEU A 162 1.47 -0.78 8.72
C LEU A 162 0.13 -0.43 9.38
N SER A 163 -0.06 -0.78 10.65
CA SER A 163 -1.24 -0.41 11.43
C SER A 163 -1.41 1.10 11.55
N ASP A 164 -0.35 1.83 11.90
CA ASP A 164 -0.37 3.29 12.01
C ASP A 164 -0.70 3.96 10.67
N HIS A 165 -0.21 3.42 9.55
CA HIS A 165 -0.40 4.01 8.22
C HIS A 165 -1.81 3.77 7.66
N LEU A 166 -2.43 2.64 7.99
CA LEU A 166 -3.77 2.26 7.53
C LEU A 166 -4.88 2.68 8.49
N GLY A 167 -4.56 2.91 9.76
CA GLY A 167 -5.53 3.20 10.81
C GLY A 167 -6.34 1.96 11.23
N GLU A 168 -5.80 0.77 10.99
CA GLU A 168 -6.40 -0.53 11.36
C GLU A 168 -5.37 -1.40 12.08
N ASP A 169 -5.82 -2.24 13.02
CA ASP A 169 -4.91 -3.15 13.71
C ASP A 169 -4.57 -4.35 12.81
N ILE A 170 -3.27 -4.65 12.66
CA ILE A 170 -2.79 -5.74 11.81
C ILE A 170 -2.48 -6.93 12.71
N LEU A 171 -3.49 -7.77 12.90
CA LEU A 171 -3.38 -8.96 13.75
C LEU A 171 -2.43 -10.00 13.15
N ASP A 172 -2.54 -10.23 11.84
CA ASP A 172 -1.77 -11.25 11.13
C ASP A 172 -0.95 -10.61 10.00
N LEU A 173 0.34 -10.41 10.28
CA LEU A 173 1.31 -9.92 9.30
C LEU A 173 1.79 -11.03 8.36
N ASP A 174 1.74 -12.29 8.79
CA ASP A 174 2.26 -13.43 8.02
C ASP A 174 1.40 -13.69 6.79
N THR A 175 0.07 -13.56 6.89
CA THR A 175 -0.83 -13.59 5.72
C THR A 175 -0.51 -12.46 4.70
N ILE A 176 -0.05 -11.30 5.17
CA ILE A 176 0.33 -10.18 4.29
C ILE A 176 1.68 -10.49 3.61
N LEU A 177 2.63 -11.08 4.34
CA LEU A 177 3.98 -11.40 3.85
C LEU A 177 4.05 -12.70 3.03
N SER A 178 3.07 -13.60 3.14
CA SER A 178 3.04 -14.91 2.47
C SER A 178 3.41 -14.85 0.98
N PRO A 179 2.81 -13.97 0.14
CA PRO A 179 3.18 -13.89 -1.27
C PRO A 179 4.64 -13.53 -1.51
N PHE A 180 5.24 -12.68 -0.66
CA PHE A 180 6.63 -12.27 -0.79
C PHE A 180 7.60 -13.40 -0.46
N PHE A 181 7.30 -14.22 0.55
CA PHE A 181 8.09 -15.41 0.87
C PHE A 181 7.97 -16.45 -0.25
N LYS A 182 6.76 -16.68 -0.73
CA LYS A 182 6.47 -17.63 -1.81
C LYS A 182 7.15 -17.26 -3.14
N THR A 183 7.36 -15.98 -3.40
CA THR A 183 8.11 -15.48 -4.56
C THR A 183 9.59 -15.23 -4.26
N GLN A 184 10.08 -15.64 -3.08
CA GLN A 184 11.47 -15.46 -2.63
C GLN A 184 11.96 -14.00 -2.69
N MET A 185 11.03 -13.05 -2.62
CA MET A 185 11.36 -11.62 -2.63
C MET A 185 11.96 -11.15 -1.32
N ILE A 186 11.55 -11.78 -0.21
CA ILE A 186 11.98 -11.43 1.12
C ILE A 186 12.57 -12.61 1.88
N HIS A 187 13.45 -12.31 2.83
CA HIS A 187 13.92 -13.25 3.85
C HIS A 187 13.60 -12.72 5.25
N GLU A 188 13.25 -13.63 6.17
CA GLU A 188 13.16 -13.35 7.60
C GLU A 188 14.38 -13.95 8.29
N LEU A 189 15.18 -13.13 8.97
CA LEU A 189 16.36 -13.60 9.71
C LEU A 189 16.49 -12.88 11.06
N PRO A 190 16.95 -13.60 12.11
CA PRO A 190 17.20 -13.00 13.41
C PRO A 190 18.44 -12.10 13.35
N VAL A 191 18.32 -10.88 13.88
CA VAL A 191 19.43 -9.92 14.02
C VAL A 191 19.58 -9.55 15.49
N GLU A 192 20.82 -9.50 15.96
CA GLU A 192 21.14 -9.07 17.31
C GLU A 192 20.96 -7.54 17.46
N THR A 193 20.14 -7.14 18.42
CA THR A 193 19.88 -5.74 18.78
C THR A 193 20.91 -5.23 19.77
N MET A 194 20.88 -3.91 20.06
CA MET A 194 21.88 -3.27 20.94
C MET A 194 21.88 -3.80 22.38
N ASP A 195 20.77 -4.41 22.82
CA ASP A 195 20.60 -5.02 24.14
C ASP A 195 21.01 -6.51 24.17
N GLY A 196 21.52 -7.06 23.07
CA GLY A 196 21.93 -8.46 22.94
C GLY A 196 20.76 -9.44 22.73
N SER A 197 19.53 -8.94 22.63
CA SER A 197 18.40 -9.77 22.22
C SER A 197 18.41 -10.02 20.71
N LYS A 198 17.70 -11.05 20.24
CA LYS A 198 17.56 -11.35 18.81
C LYS A 198 16.14 -11.01 18.38
N THR A 199 16.03 -10.22 17.32
CA THR A 199 14.75 -9.83 16.73
C THR A 199 14.71 -10.27 15.28
N ASN A 200 13.59 -10.86 14.86
CA ASN A 200 13.39 -11.22 13.46
C ASN A 200 13.19 -9.97 12.60
N CYS A 201 14.04 -9.82 11.60
CA CYS A 201 14.00 -8.74 10.63
C CYS A 201 13.63 -9.27 9.25
N ILE A 202 12.87 -8.48 8.51
CA ILE A 202 12.46 -8.77 7.14
C ILE A 202 13.37 -8.00 6.19
N PHE A 203 13.94 -8.71 5.21
CA PHE A 203 14.91 -8.22 4.23
C PHE A 203 14.34 -8.36 2.83
N LEU A 204 14.32 -7.30 2.04
CA LEU A 204 14.01 -7.38 0.60
C LEU A 204 15.27 -7.72 -0.17
N ILE A 205 15.23 -8.81 -0.93
CA ILE A 205 16.36 -9.30 -1.74
C ILE A 205 16.07 -9.30 -3.23
N GLN A 206 14.80 -9.31 -3.62
CA GLN A 206 14.34 -9.21 -4.99
C GLN A 206 13.10 -8.34 -5.02
N ASP A 207 12.99 -7.51 -6.05
CA ASP A 207 11.86 -6.61 -6.25
C ASP A 207 11.12 -6.99 -7.53
N VAL A 208 9.85 -6.58 -7.63
CA VAL A 208 9.01 -6.83 -8.79
C VAL A 208 8.34 -5.55 -9.24
N PHE A 209 8.31 -5.36 -10.55
CA PHE A 209 7.58 -4.28 -11.18
C PHE A 209 6.39 -4.84 -11.94
N SER A 210 5.25 -4.16 -11.90
CA SER A 210 4.08 -4.49 -12.70
C SER A 210 3.99 -3.53 -13.87
N MET A 211 3.95 -4.03 -15.10
CA MET A 211 3.86 -3.18 -16.29
C MET A 211 3.12 -3.84 -17.44
N ARG A 212 2.71 -3.01 -18.39
CA ARG A 212 2.17 -3.46 -19.68
C ARG A 212 3.25 -3.49 -20.75
N SER A 213 3.18 -4.48 -21.63
CA SER A 213 4.03 -4.60 -22.81
C SER A 213 3.21 -4.97 -24.03
N PRO A 214 3.53 -4.49 -25.25
CA PRO A 214 2.94 -5.06 -26.45
C PRO A 214 3.34 -6.54 -26.61
N VAL A 215 2.49 -7.34 -27.25
CA VAL A 215 2.82 -8.73 -27.56
C VAL A 215 3.85 -8.76 -28.68
N GLU A 216 5.11 -9.02 -28.31
CA GLU A 216 6.26 -8.89 -29.21
C GLU A 216 6.09 -9.69 -30.51
N LYS A 217 5.55 -10.91 -30.41
CA LYS A 217 5.30 -11.79 -31.55
C LYS A 217 4.38 -11.13 -32.58
N PHE A 218 3.21 -10.64 -32.16
CA PHE A 218 2.25 -10.04 -33.09
C PHE A 218 2.70 -8.68 -33.57
N TYR A 219 3.35 -7.90 -32.72
CA TYR A 219 3.90 -6.62 -33.11
C TYR A 219 4.95 -6.76 -34.23
N LYS A 220 5.85 -7.75 -34.11
CA LYS A 220 6.82 -8.10 -35.18
C LYS A 220 6.12 -8.59 -36.45
N ILE A 221 5.16 -9.52 -36.33
CA ILE A 221 4.39 -10.02 -37.48
C ILE A 221 3.69 -8.88 -38.24
N SER A 222 3.07 -7.94 -37.52
CA SER A 222 2.45 -6.76 -38.11
C SER A 222 3.45 -5.80 -38.77
N LYS A 223 4.63 -5.63 -38.18
CA LYS A 223 5.65 -4.69 -38.66
C LYS A 223 6.39 -5.21 -39.89
N ASP A 224 6.75 -6.48 -39.87
CA ASP A 224 7.62 -7.09 -40.87
C ASP A 224 6.84 -7.67 -42.07
N GLY A 225 5.50 -7.52 -42.07
CA GLY A 225 4.63 -8.03 -43.13
C GLY A 225 4.46 -9.55 -43.14
N GLY A 226 4.75 -10.22 -42.02
CA GLY A 226 4.65 -11.67 -41.89
C GLY A 226 3.23 -12.19 -41.60
N ALA A 227 2.22 -11.32 -41.63
CA ALA A 227 0.84 -11.70 -41.37
C ALA A 227 0.30 -12.61 -42.48
N PRO A 228 -0.56 -13.60 -42.16
CA PRO A 228 -1.26 -14.39 -43.17
C PRO A 228 -1.99 -13.47 -44.18
N PRO A 229 -2.00 -13.78 -45.49
CA PRO A 229 -2.58 -12.89 -46.51
C PRO A 229 -4.04 -12.49 -46.23
N GLU A 230 -4.83 -13.40 -45.65
CA GLU A 230 -6.22 -13.14 -45.28
C GLU A 230 -6.37 -12.21 -44.07
N MET A 231 -5.35 -12.13 -43.22
CA MET A 231 -5.34 -11.40 -41.94
C MET A 231 -4.53 -10.10 -41.99
N GLY A 232 -3.91 -9.74 -43.11
CA GLY A 232 -3.05 -8.56 -43.22
C GLY A 232 -3.71 -7.27 -42.72
N ARG A 233 -4.99 -7.03 -43.06
CA ARG A 233 -5.75 -5.86 -42.56
C ARG A 233 -5.99 -5.90 -41.05
N VAL A 234 -6.23 -7.08 -40.50
CA VAL A 234 -6.47 -7.27 -39.06
C VAL A 234 -5.19 -6.94 -38.28
N PHE A 235 -4.04 -7.46 -38.73
CA PHE A 235 -2.74 -7.17 -38.13
C PHE A 235 -2.31 -5.70 -38.28
N GLN A 236 -2.69 -5.04 -39.37
CA GLN A 236 -2.49 -3.61 -39.56
C GLN A 236 -3.27 -2.80 -38.51
N ILE A 237 -4.57 -3.08 -38.34
CA ILE A 237 -5.42 -2.42 -37.34
C ILE A 237 -4.89 -2.69 -35.92
N TYR A 238 -4.50 -3.94 -35.63
CA TYR A 238 -3.90 -4.30 -34.35
C TYR A 238 -2.68 -3.44 -34.02
N LYS A 239 -1.77 -3.26 -35.00
CA LYS A 239 -0.58 -2.45 -34.83
C LYS A 239 -0.92 -0.98 -34.57
N GLU A 240 -1.84 -0.41 -35.33
CA GLU A 240 -2.27 0.98 -35.16
C GLU A 240 -2.87 1.22 -33.78
N GLU A 241 -3.73 0.32 -33.33
CA GLU A 241 -4.34 0.36 -31.99
C GLU A 241 -3.30 0.22 -30.87
N THR A 242 -2.33 -0.68 -31.06
CA THR A 242 -1.24 -0.91 -30.09
C THR A 242 -0.32 0.31 -30.03
N ASP A 243 0.09 0.87 -31.18
CA ASP A 243 0.90 2.08 -31.27
C ASP A 243 0.19 3.27 -30.60
N ASN A 244 -1.11 3.44 -30.84
CA ASN A 244 -1.88 4.54 -30.26
C ASN A 244 -2.01 4.43 -28.73
N PHE A 245 -2.17 3.22 -28.21
CA PHE A 245 -2.19 2.98 -26.77
C PHE A 245 -0.84 3.28 -26.12
N PHE A 246 0.24 2.67 -26.60
CA PHE A 246 1.56 2.80 -25.97
C PHE A 246 2.23 4.16 -26.16
N LYS A 247 1.84 4.96 -27.17
CA LYS A 247 2.33 6.35 -27.32
C LYS A 247 2.04 7.24 -26.11
N ASN A 248 0.89 7.05 -25.47
CA ASN A 248 0.43 7.87 -24.35
C ASN A 248 0.36 7.08 -23.04
N TYR A 249 0.74 5.80 -23.05
CA TYR A 249 0.68 4.96 -21.87
C TYR A 249 1.64 5.46 -20.80
N ARG A 250 1.10 5.66 -19.59
CA ARG A 250 1.87 5.96 -18.39
C ARG A 250 1.45 5.00 -17.31
N LEU A 251 2.41 4.30 -16.73
CA LEU A 251 2.15 3.47 -15.57
C LEU A 251 1.83 4.36 -14.36
N GLY A 252 0.77 4.02 -13.64
CA GLY A 252 0.43 4.63 -12.37
C GLY A 252 -0.16 3.59 -11.42
N ASP A 253 -0.25 3.92 -10.13
CA ASP A 253 -0.71 3.01 -9.08
C ASP A 253 -2.08 2.39 -9.38
N ALA A 254 -3.01 3.18 -9.94
CA ALA A 254 -4.34 2.71 -10.31
C ALA A 254 -4.29 1.68 -11.46
N ASP A 255 -3.45 1.91 -12.48
CA ASP A 255 -3.28 0.96 -13.59
C ASP A 255 -2.56 -0.31 -13.11
N SER A 256 -1.54 -0.18 -12.26
CA SER A 256 -0.80 -1.30 -11.67
C SER A 256 -1.72 -2.24 -10.87
N LYS A 257 -2.61 -1.66 -10.05
CA LYS A 257 -3.64 -2.44 -9.34
C LYS A 257 -4.61 -3.10 -10.31
N GLN A 258 -5.08 -2.37 -11.31
CA GLN A 258 -6.05 -2.88 -12.28
C GLN A 258 -5.50 -4.06 -13.10
N ILE A 259 -4.25 -3.99 -13.57
CA ILE A 259 -3.62 -5.12 -14.29
C ILE A 259 -3.33 -6.29 -13.35
N ALA A 260 -3.00 -6.01 -12.09
CA ALA A 260 -2.85 -7.04 -11.08
C ALA A 260 -4.17 -7.77 -10.80
N ASP A 261 -5.29 -7.04 -10.69
CA ASP A 261 -6.63 -7.61 -10.52
C ASP A 261 -7.01 -8.55 -11.69
N ILE A 262 -6.62 -8.19 -12.92
CA ILE A 262 -6.88 -9.02 -14.11
C ILE A 262 -6.05 -10.31 -14.08
N VAL A 263 -4.77 -10.25 -13.75
CA VAL A 263 -3.89 -11.44 -13.68
C VAL A 263 -4.21 -12.32 -12.47
N ALA A 264 -4.69 -11.72 -11.39
CA ALA A 264 -5.14 -12.41 -10.19
C ALA A 264 -6.28 -13.40 -10.45
N ASP A 265 -7.19 -13.10 -11.40
CA ASP A 265 -8.27 -14.00 -11.78
C ASP A 265 -7.74 -15.14 -12.67
N PRO A 266 -7.87 -16.41 -12.27
CA PRO A 266 -7.34 -17.53 -13.05
C PRO A 266 -7.93 -17.67 -14.46
N ASN A 267 -9.20 -17.29 -14.66
CA ASN A 267 -9.84 -17.42 -15.97
C ASN A 267 -9.33 -16.32 -16.92
N ASN A 268 -9.18 -15.10 -16.41
CA ASN A 268 -8.56 -14.01 -17.16
C ASN A 268 -7.10 -14.33 -17.49
N TYR A 269 -6.35 -14.84 -16.51
CA TYR A 269 -4.95 -15.21 -16.72
C TYR A 269 -4.78 -16.32 -17.75
N ASN A 270 -5.65 -17.33 -17.75
CA ASN A 270 -5.66 -18.37 -18.78
C ASN A 270 -5.86 -17.77 -20.18
N LEU A 271 -6.85 -16.88 -20.33
CA LEU A 271 -7.08 -16.20 -21.60
C LEU A 271 -5.89 -15.34 -22.02
N VAL A 272 -5.30 -14.54 -21.11
CA VAL A 272 -4.09 -13.75 -21.39
C VAL A 272 -2.97 -14.68 -21.87
N THR A 273 -2.75 -15.80 -21.20
CA THR A 273 -1.71 -16.79 -21.56
C THR A 273 -1.91 -17.37 -22.94
N ILE A 274 -3.15 -17.75 -23.30
CA ILE A 274 -3.52 -18.19 -24.66
C ILE A 274 -3.21 -17.08 -25.67
N LEU A 275 -3.62 -15.85 -25.36
CA LEU A 275 -3.50 -14.71 -26.26
C LEU A 275 -2.08 -14.14 -26.38
N ARG A 276 -1.13 -14.51 -25.50
CA ARG A 276 0.30 -14.19 -25.69
C ARG A 276 0.88 -14.86 -26.92
N ASN A 277 0.36 -16.04 -27.28
CA ASN A 277 0.87 -16.85 -28.37
C ASN A 277 -0.08 -16.98 -29.56
N ASN A 278 -1.39 -16.78 -29.34
CA ASN A 278 -2.44 -16.95 -30.33
C ASN A 278 -3.38 -15.74 -30.39
N TYR A 279 -4.13 -15.63 -31.48
CA TYR A 279 -5.34 -14.81 -31.54
C TYR A 279 -6.50 -15.77 -31.76
N ILE A 280 -7.67 -15.47 -31.19
CA ILE A 280 -8.81 -16.39 -31.21
C ILE A 280 -10.03 -15.70 -31.80
N GLU A 281 -10.92 -16.47 -32.41
CA GLU A 281 -12.23 -15.97 -32.80
C GLU A 281 -13.16 -15.94 -31.58
N ILE A 282 -14.02 -14.93 -31.47
CA ILE A 282 -14.93 -14.78 -30.32
C ILE A 282 -15.82 -16.02 -30.10
N ASN A 283 -16.12 -16.75 -31.17
CA ASN A 283 -16.94 -17.95 -31.15
C ASN A 283 -16.23 -19.16 -30.51
N GLN A 284 -14.91 -19.08 -30.28
CA GLN A 284 -14.11 -20.10 -29.60
C GLN A 284 -14.05 -19.89 -28.08
N LEU A 285 -14.48 -18.72 -27.58
CA LEU A 285 -14.48 -18.43 -26.14
C LEU A 285 -15.34 -19.41 -25.32
N PRO A 286 -16.54 -19.85 -25.77
CA PRO A 286 -17.34 -20.83 -25.03
C PRO A 286 -16.59 -22.12 -24.72
N ASP A 287 -15.75 -22.59 -25.64
CA ASP A 287 -14.95 -23.80 -25.47
C ASP A 287 -13.81 -23.61 -24.46
N ILE A 288 -13.21 -22.41 -24.42
CA ILE A 288 -12.10 -22.07 -23.49
C ILE A 288 -12.62 -21.92 -22.05
N TYR A 289 -13.81 -21.34 -21.88
CA TYR A 289 -14.38 -21.01 -20.58
C TYR A 289 -15.39 -22.04 -20.07
N GLU A 290 -15.75 -23.04 -20.89
CA GLU A 290 -16.81 -24.01 -20.62
C GLU A 290 -18.14 -23.35 -20.22
N LYS A 291 -18.47 -22.21 -20.86
CA LYS A 291 -19.61 -21.35 -20.52
C LYS A 291 -20.28 -20.80 -21.77
N SER A 292 -21.52 -20.33 -21.64
CA SER A 292 -22.18 -19.67 -22.77
C SER A 292 -21.53 -18.32 -23.08
N LEU A 293 -21.61 -17.88 -24.34
CA LEU A 293 -21.02 -16.61 -24.77
C LEU A 293 -21.56 -15.44 -23.92
N ASP A 294 -22.86 -15.40 -23.64
CA ASP A 294 -23.50 -14.35 -22.83
C ASP A 294 -22.95 -14.27 -21.40
N GLN A 295 -22.50 -15.39 -20.83
CA GLN A 295 -21.89 -15.42 -19.49
C GLN A 295 -20.45 -14.90 -19.51
N ILE A 296 -19.74 -15.03 -20.63
CA ILE A 296 -18.32 -14.68 -20.77
C ILE A 296 -18.15 -13.22 -21.22
N MET A 297 -19.04 -12.72 -22.07
CA MET A 297 -18.96 -11.38 -22.64
C MET A 297 -18.80 -10.25 -21.62
N PRO A 298 -19.43 -10.26 -20.43
CA PRO A 298 -19.17 -9.24 -19.41
C PRO A 298 -17.70 -9.15 -19.00
N GLN A 299 -17.02 -10.30 -18.82
CA GLN A 299 -15.59 -10.34 -18.47
C GLN A 299 -14.72 -9.88 -19.64
N ILE A 300 -15.04 -10.31 -20.87
CA ILE A 300 -14.33 -9.88 -22.09
C ILE A 300 -14.46 -8.37 -22.29
N ASN A 301 -15.67 -7.83 -22.16
CA ASN A 301 -15.90 -6.40 -22.26
C ASN A 301 -15.13 -5.62 -21.20
N ASP A 302 -14.97 -6.18 -20.00
CA ASP A 302 -14.15 -5.58 -18.96
C ASP A 302 -12.67 -5.50 -19.36
N MET A 303 -12.10 -6.60 -19.87
CA MET A 303 -10.73 -6.63 -20.38
C MET A 303 -10.51 -5.69 -21.58
N ILE A 304 -11.53 -5.52 -22.44
CA ILE A 304 -11.51 -4.53 -23.54
C ILE A 304 -11.49 -3.11 -22.98
N ARG A 305 -12.38 -2.78 -22.03
CA ARG A 305 -12.42 -1.46 -21.37
C ARG A 305 -11.07 -1.12 -20.73
N HIS A 306 -10.42 -2.12 -20.17
CA HIS A 306 -9.11 -2.00 -19.53
C HIS A 306 -7.92 -2.09 -20.49
N ASN A 307 -8.17 -2.03 -21.81
CA ASN A 307 -7.17 -2.07 -22.89
C ASN A 307 -6.23 -3.29 -22.85
N VAL A 308 -6.62 -4.37 -22.18
CA VAL A 308 -5.83 -5.62 -22.15
C VAL A 308 -6.00 -6.34 -23.48
N ILE A 309 -7.26 -6.51 -23.92
CA ILE A 309 -7.58 -7.17 -25.19
C ILE A 309 -8.25 -6.19 -26.17
N GLN A 310 -8.20 -6.55 -27.46
CA GLN A 310 -8.82 -5.80 -28.54
C GLN A 310 -9.64 -6.75 -29.42
N GLU A 311 -10.89 -6.36 -29.69
CA GLU A 311 -11.71 -7.00 -30.74
C GLU A 311 -11.43 -6.30 -32.09
N ILE A 312 -11.17 -7.09 -33.13
CA ILE A 312 -10.97 -6.62 -34.50
C ILE A 312 -11.81 -7.46 -35.46
N LYS A 313 -12.56 -6.81 -36.34
CA LYS A 313 -13.37 -7.48 -37.37
C LYS A 313 -12.59 -7.69 -38.65
N ASP A 314 -12.65 -8.89 -39.20
CA ASP A 314 -12.11 -9.16 -40.53
C ASP A 314 -13.08 -8.73 -41.66
N LYS A 315 -12.67 -8.92 -42.91
CA LYS A 315 -13.49 -8.59 -44.10
C LYS A 315 -14.75 -9.46 -44.24
N LYS A 316 -14.74 -10.66 -43.64
CA LYS A 316 -15.85 -11.63 -43.67
C LYS A 316 -16.85 -11.38 -42.53
N GLY A 317 -16.52 -10.47 -41.61
CA GLY A 317 -17.34 -10.13 -40.44
C GLY A 317 -17.02 -10.93 -39.19
N ASN A 318 -16.02 -11.81 -39.22
CA ASN A 318 -15.60 -12.56 -38.04
C ASN A 318 -14.90 -11.64 -37.05
N ARG A 319 -15.13 -11.88 -35.76
CA ARG A 319 -14.59 -11.08 -34.65
C ARG A 319 -13.41 -11.81 -34.03
N TRP A 320 -12.24 -11.21 -34.15
CA TRP A 320 -10.98 -11.73 -33.62
C TRP A 320 -10.59 -10.98 -32.36
N ILE A 321 -10.11 -11.71 -31.36
CA ILE A 321 -9.59 -11.17 -30.11
C ILE A 321 -8.07 -11.29 -30.11
N PHE A 322 -7.42 -10.17 -29.84
CA PHE A 322 -5.98 -10.06 -29.67
C PHE A 322 -5.67 -9.53 -28.27
N LEU A 323 -4.54 -9.96 -27.71
CA LEU A 323 -3.94 -9.28 -26.56
C LEU A 323 -3.28 -7.99 -27.04
N LYS A 324 -3.88 -6.85 -26.67
CA LYS A 324 -3.45 -5.49 -27.02
C LYS A 324 -2.28 -5.06 -26.14
N SER A 325 -2.45 -5.25 -24.83
CA SER A 325 -1.39 -5.02 -23.85
C SER A 325 -1.25 -6.24 -22.97
N ASP A 326 -0.13 -6.93 -23.13
CA ASP A 326 0.29 -7.98 -22.22
C ASP A 326 0.63 -7.39 -20.86
N ILE A 327 0.42 -8.17 -19.81
CA ILE A 327 0.70 -7.79 -18.43
C ILE A 327 1.87 -8.65 -17.97
N VAL A 328 2.95 -8.01 -17.56
CA VAL A 328 4.18 -8.69 -17.15
C VAL A 328 4.64 -8.19 -15.79
N PHE A 329 5.24 -9.11 -15.03
CA PHE A 329 5.80 -8.85 -13.70
C PHE A 329 7.32 -9.08 -13.69
N PRO A 330 8.11 -8.25 -14.39
CA PRO A 330 9.56 -8.40 -14.37
C PRO A 330 10.09 -8.24 -12.95
N THR A 331 10.86 -9.23 -12.51
CA THR A 331 11.62 -9.14 -11.28
C THR A 331 13.03 -8.64 -11.54
N PHE A 332 13.61 -7.98 -10.53
CA PHE A 332 14.94 -7.41 -10.64
C PHE A 332 15.65 -7.35 -9.28
N PHE A 333 16.98 -7.31 -9.33
CA PHE A 333 17.80 -7.13 -8.15
C PHE A 333 17.71 -5.66 -7.67
N PRO A 334 17.37 -5.40 -6.40
CA PRO A 334 17.07 -4.06 -5.93
C PRO A 334 18.34 -3.29 -5.54
N GLU A 335 19.20 -3.01 -6.52
CA GLU A 335 20.47 -2.30 -6.34
C GLU A 335 20.29 -0.94 -5.65
N TYR A 336 19.15 -0.28 -5.92
CA TYR A 336 18.79 1.02 -5.34
C TYR A 336 18.71 1.01 -3.80
N ILE A 337 18.47 -0.15 -3.18
CA ILE A 337 18.36 -0.27 -1.72
C ILE A 337 19.71 -0.06 -1.03
N VAL A 338 20.83 -0.32 -1.71
CA VAL A 338 22.19 -0.17 -1.12
C VAL A 338 22.41 1.26 -0.62
N ASP A 339 22.02 2.26 -1.41
CA ASP A 339 22.12 3.66 -1.00
C ASP A 339 21.16 4.01 0.14
N SER A 340 19.95 3.42 0.15
CA SER A 340 18.97 3.58 1.22
C SER A 340 19.47 3.00 2.55
N ILE A 341 20.05 1.80 2.54
CA ILE A 341 20.67 1.17 3.72
C ILE A 341 21.78 2.07 4.26
N ARG A 342 22.69 2.50 3.37
CA ARG A 342 23.83 3.35 3.75
C ARG A 342 23.37 4.65 4.39
N ARG A 343 22.37 5.32 3.81
CA ARG A 343 21.80 6.57 4.32
C ARG A 343 21.16 6.37 5.69
N ARG A 344 20.28 5.38 5.84
CA ARG A 344 19.61 5.08 7.12
C ARG A 344 20.59 4.72 8.22
N TRP A 345 21.68 4.04 7.90
CA TRP A 345 22.73 3.77 8.89
C TRP A 345 23.45 5.06 9.32
N MET A 346 23.84 5.93 8.37
CA MET A 346 24.47 7.22 8.69
C MET A 346 23.56 8.13 9.54
N GLU A 347 22.26 8.11 9.25
CA GLU A 347 21.24 8.86 9.99
C GLU A 347 20.83 8.20 11.32
N LYS A 348 21.45 7.07 11.69
CA LYS A 348 21.13 6.25 12.88
C LYS A 348 19.70 5.72 12.91
N GLY A 349 19.06 5.59 11.75
CA GLY A 349 17.74 4.98 11.57
C GLY A 349 17.77 3.44 11.55
N ILE A 350 18.94 2.82 11.40
CA ILE A 350 19.16 1.37 11.56
C ILE A 350 20.51 1.08 12.24
N THR A 351 20.64 -0.11 12.83
CA THR A 351 21.89 -0.57 13.46
C THR A 351 22.92 -0.99 12.41
N GLN A 352 24.20 -0.97 12.77
CA GLN A 352 25.27 -1.44 11.89
C GLN A 352 25.12 -2.93 11.54
N ASN A 353 24.75 -3.77 12.51
CA ASN A 353 24.54 -5.19 12.30
C ASN A 353 23.41 -5.46 11.29
N LEU A 354 22.29 -4.74 11.41
CA LEU A 354 21.17 -4.86 10.46
C LEU A 354 21.58 -4.41 9.05
N ALA A 355 22.30 -3.29 8.95
CA ALA A 355 22.80 -2.78 7.67
C ALA A 355 23.76 -3.78 7.00
N LEU A 356 24.75 -4.29 7.74
CA LEU A 356 25.71 -5.27 7.23
C LEU A 356 25.02 -6.56 6.82
N LYS A 357 24.11 -7.09 7.64
CA LYS A 357 23.40 -8.32 7.32
C LYS A 357 22.56 -8.18 6.04
N HIS A 358 21.90 -7.04 5.84
CA HIS A 358 21.16 -6.80 4.59
C HIS A 358 22.11 -6.73 3.38
N LEU A 359 23.24 -6.03 3.49
CA LEU A 359 24.23 -5.97 2.42
C LEU A 359 24.87 -7.32 2.10
N GLU A 360 25.10 -8.16 3.12
CA GLU A 360 25.60 -9.53 2.95
C GLU A 360 24.60 -10.40 2.18
N LEU A 361 23.30 -10.32 2.54
CA LEU A 361 22.24 -11.03 1.82
C LEU A 361 22.16 -10.57 0.37
N LEU A 362 22.12 -9.26 0.13
CA LEU A 362 22.11 -8.71 -1.23
C LEU A 362 23.34 -9.16 -2.04
N LYS A 363 24.51 -9.23 -1.42
CA LYS A 363 25.73 -9.72 -2.05
C LYS A 363 25.64 -11.21 -2.39
N SER A 364 25.10 -12.05 -1.51
CA SER A 364 24.96 -13.50 -1.75
C SER A 364 24.03 -13.77 -2.94
N VAL A 365 22.86 -13.11 -2.95
CA VAL A 365 21.86 -13.21 -4.02
C VAL A 365 22.44 -12.70 -5.34
N TYR A 366 23.15 -11.58 -5.34
CA TYR A 366 23.80 -11.04 -6.55
C TYR A 366 24.83 -12.01 -7.16
N ARG A 367 25.52 -12.78 -6.31
CA ARG A 367 26.53 -13.75 -6.75
C ARG A 367 25.95 -15.11 -7.15
N GLY A 368 24.66 -15.34 -6.89
CA GLY A 368 24.05 -16.67 -7.03
C GLY A 368 24.64 -17.68 -6.05
N GLU A 369 25.19 -17.21 -4.92
CA GLU A 369 25.60 -18.09 -3.83
C GLU A 369 24.30 -18.54 -3.13
N GLU A 370 23.90 -19.81 -3.31
CA GLU A 370 22.90 -20.41 -2.43
C GLU A 370 23.48 -20.39 -1.02
N GLU A 371 22.96 -19.50 -0.17
CA GLU A 371 23.36 -19.48 1.23
C GLU A 371 22.96 -20.85 1.80
N LYS A 372 23.94 -21.69 2.14
CA LYS A 372 23.76 -22.79 3.09
C LYS A 372 23.47 -22.16 4.45
N LEU A 373 22.30 -21.56 4.60
CA LEU A 373 21.75 -21.24 5.90
C LEU A 373 21.48 -22.59 6.56
N GLU A 374 22.29 -22.93 7.57
CA GLU A 374 22.00 -24.06 8.45
C GLU A 374 20.63 -23.79 9.12
N LEU A 375 19.56 -24.26 8.49
CA LEU A 375 18.35 -24.59 9.20
C LEU A 375 18.72 -25.71 10.18
N PRO A 376 18.24 -25.67 11.44
CA PRO A 376 18.50 -26.75 12.38
C PRO A 376 17.85 -28.03 11.88
N GLY A 377 18.65 -28.88 11.25
CA GLY A 377 18.35 -30.27 10.93
C GLY A 377 17.69 -30.48 9.57
N GLU A 378 18.49 -30.71 8.53
CA GLU A 378 18.21 -31.75 7.52
C GLU A 378 19.44 -31.93 6.62
N GLY A 379 20.08 -33.10 6.72
CA GLY A 379 21.22 -33.48 5.89
C GLY A 379 20.79 -34.50 4.85
N ALA A 380 20.91 -34.16 3.56
CA ALA A 380 21.12 -35.12 2.48
C ALA A 380 21.65 -34.40 1.22
N GLU A 381 22.87 -34.73 0.83
CA GLU A 381 23.53 -34.25 -0.40
C GLU A 381 22.95 -34.88 -1.66
N LYS A 382 22.84 -34.11 -2.76
CA LYS A 382 22.90 -34.60 -4.16
C LYS A 382 23.44 -33.51 -5.14
N PRO A 383 23.89 -33.89 -6.36
CA PRO A 383 25.15 -33.42 -6.93
C PRO A 383 25.03 -32.29 -7.98
N VAL A 384 26.17 -31.60 -8.15
CA VAL A 384 26.42 -30.43 -9.01
C VAL A 384 26.56 -30.81 -10.49
N PHE A 385 25.87 -30.08 -11.38
CA PHE A 385 26.18 -29.97 -12.81
C PHE A 385 26.61 -28.53 -13.14
N LEU A 386 27.78 -28.38 -13.77
CA LEU A 386 28.34 -27.11 -14.24
C LEU A 386 28.01 -26.91 -15.72
N GLU A 387 27.39 -25.78 -16.06
CA GLU A 387 27.29 -25.30 -17.45
C GLU A 387 27.77 -23.83 -17.52
N GLN A 388 28.67 -23.56 -18.46
CA GLN A 388 29.37 -22.27 -18.62
C GLN A 388 28.63 -21.37 -19.62
N LEU A 389 28.46 -20.08 -19.30
CA LEU A 389 27.94 -19.05 -20.20
C LEU A 389 29.06 -18.31 -20.98
N PRO A 390 28.81 -17.88 -22.24
CA PRO A 390 29.78 -17.11 -23.05
C PRO A 390 29.70 -15.57 -22.84
N PRO A 391 30.70 -14.80 -23.33
CA PRO A 391 30.96 -13.43 -22.87
C PRO A 391 30.17 -12.32 -23.60
N LYS A 392 30.01 -11.19 -22.88
CA LYS A 392 29.31 -9.95 -23.27
C LYS A 392 30.02 -9.15 -24.39
N VAL A 393 29.22 -8.53 -25.25
CA VAL A 393 29.63 -7.57 -26.31
C VAL A 393 29.33 -6.11 -25.86
N PRO A 394 30.15 -5.09 -26.22
CA PRO A 394 30.03 -3.75 -25.65
C PRO A 394 29.04 -2.83 -26.38
N LYS A 395 28.42 -1.92 -25.62
CA LYS A 395 27.46 -0.89 -26.08
C LYS A 395 28.15 0.33 -26.69
N LYS A 396 27.51 0.92 -27.73
CA LYS A 396 27.87 2.20 -28.37
C LYS A 396 26.94 3.33 -27.89
N GLU A 397 27.51 4.51 -27.68
CA GLU A 397 26.83 5.76 -27.29
C GLU A 397 26.18 6.48 -28.49
N VAL A 398 25.12 7.25 -28.21
CA VAL A 398 24.37 8.11 -29.15
C VAL A 398 24.03 9.44 -28.42
N PRO A 399 23.96 10.60 -29.12
CA PRO A 399 24.32 11.90 -28.56
C PRO A 399 23.18 12.73 -27.97
N VAL A 400 23.61 13.73 -27.19
CA VAL A 400 22.87 14.69 -26.36
C VAL A 400 22.07 15.71 -27.18
N VAL A 401 20.80 15.94 -26.79
CA VAL A 401 19.94 17.04 -27.25
C VAL A 401 19.63 17.97 -26.06
N ALA A 402 19.49 19.27 -26.36
CA ALA A 402 19.52 20.41 -25.45
C ALA A 402 18.60 20.35 -24.21
N ALA A 403 19.14 20.83 -23.09
CA ALA A 403 18.56 20.80 -21.75
C ALA A 403 17.33 21.72 -21.60
N VAL A 404 16.15 21.12 -21.46
CA VAL A 404 15.07 21.69 -20.65
C VAL A 404 15.59 21.74 -19.21
N LYS A 405 15.27 22.78 -18.43
CA LYS A 405 15.63 22.84 -17.01
C LYS A 405 14.86 21.72 -16.29
N VAL A 406 15.45 20.53 -16.22
CA VAL A 406 14.92 19.37 -15.53
C VAL A 406 15.02 19.71 -14.04
N ILE A 407 13.88 20.03 -13.44
CA ILE A 407 13.73 20.12 -12.00
C ILE A 407 14.00 18.72 -11.46
N SER A 408 14.87 18.63 -10.47
CA SER A 408 15.26 17.35 -9.88
C SER A 408 14.07 16.69 -9.16
N ASP A 409 14.08 15.36 -9.07
CA ASP A 409 13.07 14.62 -8.30
C ASP A 409 13.03 15.07 -6.82
N GLU A 410 14.15 15.55 -6.29
CA GLU A 410 14.27 16.13 -4.95
C GLU A 410 13.49 17.46 -4.81
N GLU A 411 13.57 18.35 -5.80
CA GLU A 411 12.79 19.58 -5.83
C GLU A 411 11.29 19.30 -5.95
N ILE A 412 10.89 18.31 -6.77
CA ILE A 412 9.49 17.86 -6.88
C ILE A 412 9.00 17.31 -5.52
N PHE A 413 9.82 16.48 -4.86
CA PHE A 413 9.49 15.94 -3.54
C PHE A 413 9.30 17.04 -2.49
N ASN A 414 10.21 18.02 -2.44
CA ASN A 414 10.12 19.15 -1.51
C ASN A 414 8.84 19.97 -1.71
N PHE A 415 8.42 20.21 -2.96
CA PHE A 415 7.14 20.87 -3.23
C PHE A 415 5.94 20.03 -2.77
N VAL A 416 5.98 18.70 -2.97
CA VAL A 416 4.91 17.81 -2.51
C VAL A 416 4.79 17.80 -0.98
N GLU A 417 5.91 17.79 -0.27
CA GLU A 417 5.96 17.92 1.20
C GLU A 417 5.44 19.28 1.67
N GLN A 418 5.84 20.37 1.01
CA GLN A 418 5.34 21.71 1.33
C GLN A 418 3.82 21.80 1.20
N VAL A 419 3.24 21.21 0.14
CA VAL A 419 1.77 21.14 -0.01
C VAL A 419 1.12 20.29 1.11
N ASN A 420 1.76 19.20 1.56
CA ASN A 420 1.25 18.39 2.67
C ASN A 420 1.30 19.15 4.00
N TYR A 421 2.38 19.88 4.24
CA TYR A 421 2.54 20.75 5.40
C TYR A 421 1.44 21.82 5.45
N LEU A 422 1.24 22.57 4.36
CA LEU A 422 0.20 23.61 4.25
C LEU A 422 -1.21 23.05 4.49
N ARG A 423 -1.50 21.82 4.04
CA ARG A 423 -2.79 21.16 4.31
C ARG A 423 -2.97 20.82 5.77
N LYS A 424 -1.93 20.34 6.45
CA LYS A 424 -1.97 20.02 7.88
C LYS A 424 -2.18 21.28 8.70
N GLU A 425 -1.46 22.34 8.38
CA GLU A 425 -1.59 23.66 8.99
C GLU A 425 -2.97 24.28 8.77
N ALA A 426 -3.52 24.20 7.55
CA ALA A 426 -4.88 24.66 7.27
C ALA A 426 -5.94 23.90 8.07
N LYS A 427 -5.73 22.60 8.32
CA LYS A 427 -6.62 21.81 9.18
C LYS A 427 -6.57 22.28 10.64
N ILE A 428 -5.36 22.53 11.17
CA ILE A 428 -5.18 23.08 12.52
C ILE A 428 -5.89 24.43 12.66
N ASP A 429 -5.76 25.31 11.67
CA ASP A 429 -6.46 26.60 11.67
C ASP A 429 -7.98 26.45 11.61
N LEU A 430 -8.50 25.49 10.83
CA LEU A 430 -9.93 25.19 10.81
C LEU A 430 -10.43 24.69 12.17
N ASP A 431 -9.68 23.82 12.83
CA ASP A 431 -10.00 23.31 14.16
C ASP A 431 -10.00 24.43 15.21
N ASN A 432 -9.08 25.40 15.06
CA ASN A 432 -9.00 26.61 15.87
C ASN A 432 -10.02 27.70 15.48
N LYS A 433 -10.93 27.42 14.54
CA LYS A 433 -11.92 28.35 13.98
C LYS A 433 -11.30 29.59 13.29
N ASN A 434 -10.02 29.55 12.94
CA ASN A 434 -9.35 30.60 12.18
C ASN A 434 -9.51 30.36 10.66
N ARG A 435 -10.72 30.59 10.16
CA ARG A 435 -11.09 30.21 8.79
C ARG A 435 -10.39 31.02 7.70
N GLU A 436 -10.07 32.29 7.97
CA GLU A 436 -9.33 33.13 7.01
C GLU A 436 -7.90 32.63 6.84
N ALA A 437 -7.17 32.35 7.93
CA ALA A 437 -5.82 31.79 7.85
C ALA A 437 -5.78 30.41 7.17
N ALA A 438 -6.77 29.55 7.47
CA ALA A 438 -6.92 28.27 6.78
C ALA A 438 -7.14 28.44 5.27
N TYR A 439 -7.96 29.42 4.87
CA TYR A 439 -8.21 29.70 3.45
C TYR A 439 -6.94 30.15 2.72
N ASP A 440 -6.16 31.04 3.32
CA ASP A 440 -4.90 31.52 2.73
C ASP A 440 -3.89 30.39 2.52
N LYS A 441 -3.72 29.51 3.51
CA LYS A 441 -2.85 28.32 3.40
C LYS A 441 -3.32 27.34 2.32
N ILE A 442 -4.64 27.18 2.16
CA ILE A 442 -5.20 26.36 1.07
C ILE A 442 -4.93 27.00 -0.29
N GLN A 443 -5.03 28.33 -0.43
CA GLN A 443 -4.72 29.03 -1.68
C GLN A 443 -3.23 28.89 -2.05
N GLU A 444 -2.33 28.96 -1.07
CA GLU A 444 -0.90 28.74 -1.28
C GLU A 444 -0.62 27.29 -1.72
N ALA A 445 -1.27 26.31 -1.09
CA ALA A 445 -1.19 24.91 -1.49
C ALA A 445 -1.70 24.68 -2.93
N ILE A 446 -2.77 25.37 -3.35
CA ILE A 446 -3.29 25.35 -4.73
C ILE A 446 -2.25 25.90 -5.71
N LYS A 447 -1.60 27.01 -5.36
CA LYS A 447 -0.57 27.63 -6.21
C LYS A 447 0.60 26.67 -6.46
N ILE A 448 1.17 26.09 -5.40
CA ILE A 448 2.29 25.14 -5.52
C ILE A 448 1.86 23.88 -6.29
N THR A 449 0.62 23.41 -6.10
CA THR A 449 0.10 22.26 -6.85
C THR A 449 -0.04 22.55 -8.35
N ASN A 450 -0.43 23.77 -8.74
CA ASN A 450 -0.43 24.20 -10.14
C ASN A 450 0.98 24.27 -10.72
N ASP A 451 1.94 24.78 -9.96
CA ASP A 451 3.35 24.81 -10.38
C ASP A 451 3.90 23.38 -10.59
N LEU A 452 3.53 22.44 -9.70
CA LEU A 452 3.84 21.01 -9.84
C LEU A 452 3.23 20.38 -11.11
N ILE A 453 1.97 20.70 -11.44
CA ILE A 453 1.32 20.22 -12.67
C ILE A 453 2.03 20.79 -13.91
N ALA A 454 2.39 22.07 -13.89
CA ALA A 454 3.08 22.73 -15.00
C ALA A 454 4.45 22.12 -15.32
N ILE A 455 5.13 21.56 -14.31
CA ILE A 455 6.41 20.86 -14.47
C ILE A 455 6.26 19.36 -14.75
N GLY A 456 5.02 18.87 -14.90
CA GLY A 456 4.72 17.50 -15.28
C GLY A 456 4.66 16.49 -14.13
N ALA A 457 4.52 16.96 -12.88
CA ALA A 457 4.36 16.07 -11.72
C ALA A 457 3.00 15.35 -11.78
N VAL A 458 3.04 14.05 -12.04
CA VAL A 458 1.86 13.21 -12.27
C VAL A 458 1.01 13.06 -11.00
N GLY A 459 -0.32 13.15 -11.13
CA GLY A 459 -1.27 12.86 -10.04
C GLY A 459 -1.58 14.05 -9.14
N GLN A 460 -1.06 15.24 -9.46
CA GLN A 460 -1.37 16.47 -8.73
C GLN A 460 -2.72 17.08 -9.15
N GLU A 461 -3.32 16.65 -10.26
CA GLU A 461 -4.61 17.13 -10.77
C GLU A 461 -5.76 16.78 -9.82
N THR A 462 -5.84 15.51 -9.38
CA THR A 462 -6.84 15.08 -8.39
C THR A 462 -6.63 15.77 -7.04
N ARG A 463 -5.38 16.10 -6.70
CA ARG A 463 -5.05 16.84 -5.48
C ARG A 463 -5.51 18.29 -5.58
N LEU A 464 -5.31 18.93 -6.74
CA LEU A 464 -5.78 20.27 -7.05
C LEU A 464 -7.31 20.35 -6.93
N GLU A 465 -8.05 19.42 -7.54
CA GLU A 465 -9.52 19.37 -7.46
C GLU A 465 -10.02 19.31 -6.01
N LYS A 466 -9.39 18.46 -5.19
CA LYS A 466 -9.72 18.34 -3.75
C LYS A 466 -9.43 19.64 -3.01
N LEU A 467 -8.28 20.26 -3.26
CA LEU A 467 -7.91 21.54 -2.63
C LEU A 467 -8.88 22.67 -3.01
N GLU A 468 -9.28 22.75 -4.28
CA GLU A 468 -10.26 23.73 -4.76
C GLU A 468 -11.64 23.53 -4.13
N LEU A 469 -12.08 22.28 -3.96
CA LEU A 469 -13.36 21.96 -3.32
C LEU A 469 -13.35 22.35 -1.83
N VAL A 470 -12.25 22.10 -1.13
CA VAL A 470 -12.05 22.55 0.26
C VAL A 470 -12.01 24.08 0.31
N ALA A 471 -11.28 24.75 -0.58
CA ALA A 471 -11.23 26.22 -0.65
C ALA A 471 -12.62 26.83 -0.84
N LYS A 472 -13.41 26.32 -1.79
CA LYS A 472 -14.80 26.75 -2.03
C LYS A 472 -15.67 26.58 -0.77
N SER A 473 -15.47 25.49 -0.04
CA SER A 473 -16.23 25.19 1.18
C SER A 473 -15.85 26.12 2.33
N VAL A 474 -14.56 26.37 2.54
CA VAL A 474 -14.06 27.31 3.57
C VAL A 474 -14.50 28.74 3.26
N LYS A 475 -14.42 29.18 1.99
CA LYS A 475 -14.89 30.50 1.56
C LYS A 475 -16.37 30.73 1.86
N LYS A 476 -17.24 29.74 1.56
CA LYS A 476 -18.67 29.80 1.92
C LYS A 476 -18.90 29.97 3.42
N LEU A 477 -18.04 29.39 4.27
CA LEU A 477 -18.14 29.55 5.72
C LEU A 477 -17.70 30.95 6.18
N ILE A 478 -16.64 31.50 5.58
CA ILE A 478 -16.19 32.88 5.83
C ILE A 478 -17.28 33.88 5.45
N ASP A 479 -17.87 33.72 4.26
CA ASP A 479 -18.91 34.62 3.77
C ASP A 479 -20.17 34.58 4.66
N LYS A 480 -20.56 33.39 5.14
CA LYS A 480 -21.67 33.22 6.10
C LYS A 480 -21.42 33.91 7.44
N GLU A 481 -20.17 33.97 7.90
CA GLU A 481 -19.82 34.67 9.15
C GLU A 481 -19.81 36.19 8.98
N LYS A 482 -19.40 36.68 7.80
CA LYS A 482 -19.44 38.13 7.48
C LYS A 482 -20.87 38.66 7.42
N VAL A 483 -21.84 37.86 6.97
CA VAL A 483 -23.27 38.23 6.93
C VAL A 483 -23.92 38.23 8.32
N LYS A 484 -23.35 37.55 9.32
CA LYS A 484 -23.93 37.39 10.67
C LYS A 484 -23.50 38.44 11.71
N LYS A 485 -22.64 39.42 11.37
CA LYS A 485 -22.33 40.54 12.27
C LYS A 485 -23.30 41.72 12.02
N PRO A 486 -24.33 41.94 12.86
CA PRO A 486 -25.07 43.20 12.84
C PRO A 486 -24.15 44.35 13.27
N SER A 487 -24.20 45.44 12.51
CA SER A 487 -23.54 46.71 12.85
C SER A 487 -24.04 47.21 14.21
N ILE A 488 -23.16 47.26 15.20
CA ILE A 488 -23.46 47.90 16.48
C ILE A 488 -23.49 49.42 16.23
N PRO A 489 -24.58 50.12 16.58
CA PRO A 489 -24.62 51.57 16.49
C PRO A 489 -23.78 52.22 17.59
N THR A 490 -23.09 53.29 17.21
CA THR A 490 -22.43 54.25 18.09
C THR A 490 -23.39 54.77 19.16
N PRO A 491 -22.97 54.89 20.43
CA PRO A 491 -23.54 55.87 21.32
C PRO A 491 -22.50 56.90 21.79
N ALA A 492 -22.94 58.15 21.74
CA ALA A 492 -22.27 59.33 22.26
C ALA A 492 -22.48 59.50 23.78
N ALA A 493 -21.55 60.28 24.36
CA ALA A 493 -21.67 61.15 25.54
C ALA A 493 -21.88 60.53 26.95
N ALA A 494 -20.98 60.95 27.86
CA ALA A 494 -20.97 60.70 29.31
C ALA A 494 -22.08 61.46 30.08
N PRO A 495 -22.34 61.11 31.36
CA PRO A 495 -21.71 61.89 32.45
C PRO A 495 -21.33 61.14 33.76
N LYS A 496 -20.26 61.67 34.38
CA LYS A 496 -19.80 61.80 35.79
C LYS A 496 -20.47 60.98 36.94
N MET A 497 -19.68 60.29 37.77
CA MET A 497 -19.10 60.75 39.06
C MET A 497 -18.34 59.63 39.83
N SER A 498 -17.15 59.99 40.30
CA SER A 498 -16.17 59.47 41.30
C SER A 498 -16.72 58.71 42.54
N PRO A 499 -15.90 57.97 43.35
CA PRO A 499 -14.53 58.34 43.76
C PRO A 499 -13.45 57.25 43.89
N ALA A 500 -12.21 57.75 43.99
CA ALA A 500 -10.95 57.05 44.26
C ALA A 500 -11.01 56.20 45.56
N PRO A 501 -10.12 55.21 45.79
CA PRO A 501 -8.73 55.56 46.12
C PRO A 501 -7.64 54.47 45.90
N ARG A 502 -6.41 54.90 46.18
CA ARG A 502 -5.23 54.18 46.76
C ARG A 502 -4.06 53.77 45.84
N ALA A 503 -2.91 54.20 46.35
CA ALA A 503 -1.54 53.93 45.93
C ALA A 503 -1.18 52.43 46.03
N PRO A 504 -0.12 51.99 45.31
CA PRO A 504 0.10 50.59 44.97
C PRO A 504 0.63 49.79 46.16
N THR A 505 -0.01 48.65 46.42
CA THR A 505 0.46 47.60 47.34
C THR A 505 1.25 46.56 46.52
N PRO A 506 2.30 45.93 47.08
CA PRO A 506 3.30 45.19 46.30
C PRO A 506 2.77 43.85 45.80
N ALA A 507 3.13 43.53 44.55
CA ALA A 507 3.16 42.23 43.90
C ALA A 507 2.22 41.13 44.47
N GLY A 508 0.92 41.36 44.40
CA GLY A 508 -0.06 40.28 44.47
C GLY A 508 0.01 39.43 43.21
N LYS A 509 -0.06 38.09 43.36
CA LYS A 509 -0.14 37.17 42.22
C LYS A 509 -1.20 37.66 41.23
N PRO A 510 -0.89 37.73 39.92
CA PRO A 510 -1.82 38.24 38.91
C PRO A 510 -3.15 37.48 38.97
N SER A 511 -4.27 38.20 38.84
CA SER A 511 -5.60 37.59 38.81
C SER A 511 -5.68 36.56 37.68
N VAL A 512 -6.54 35.56 37.83
CA VAL A 512 -6.70 34.47 36.84
C VAL A 512 -7.03 35.01 35.44
N GLU A 513 -7.81 36.07 35.34
CA GLU A 513 -8.12 36.74 34.06
C GLU A 513 -6.89 37.45 33.47
N ARG A 514 -6.08 38.11 34.30
CA ARG A 514 -4.83 38.73 33.87
C ARG A 514 -3.81 37.69 33.39
N LEU A 515 -3.72 36.55 34.07
CA LEU A 515 -2.89 35.41 33.64
C LEU A 515 -3.34 34.85 32.30
N LYS A 516 -4.66 34.71 32.06
CA LYS A 516 -5.18 34.27 30.76
C LYS A 516 -4.82 35.25 29.64
N LEU A 517 -4.91 36.56 29.89
CA LEU A 517 -4.54 37.59 28.92
C LEU A 517 -3.03 37.54 28.61
N LEU A 518 -2.18 37.48 29.64
CA LEU A 518 -0.72 37.39 29.48
C LEU A 518 -0.29 36.13 28.73
N ARG A 519 -0.96 34.99 28.95
CA ARG A 519 -0.71 33.76 28.17
C ARG A 519 -1.04 33.94 26.70
N LYS A 520 -2.20 34.53 26.41
CA LYS A 520 -2.62 34.82 25.04
C LYS A 520 -1.63 35.76 24.33
N ASP A 521 -1.18 36.81 25.02
CA ASP A 521 -0.23 37.77 24.45
C ASP A 521 1.15 37.15 24.22
N ARG A 522 1.60 36.26 25.11
CA ARG A 522 2.82 35.47 24.93
C ARG A 522 2.71 34.58 23.70
N ASP A 523 1.62 33.84 23.58
CA ASP A 523 1.43 32.88 22.48
C ASP A 523 1.34 33.62 21.13
N ASN A 524 0.72 34.79 21.09
CA ASN A 524 0.73 35.67 19.92
C ASN A 524 2.14 36.18 19.56
N ALA A 525 2.96 36.51 20.56
CA ALA A 525 4.34 36.92 20.35
C ALA A 525 5.19 35.77 19.80
N ILE A 526 5.01 34.54 20.30
CA ILE A 526 5.69 33.35 19.76
C ILE A 526 5.27 33.09 18.30
N ALA A 527 3.97 33.18 17.99
CA ALA A 527 3.49 33.02 16.61
C ALA A 527 4.04 34.10 15.67
N SER A 528 4.19 35.33 16.16
CA SER A 528 4.80 36.43 15.39
C SER A 528 6.30 36.24 15.18
N ALA A 529 7.00 35.67 16.15
CA ALA A 529 8.40 35.27 16.00
C ALA A 529 8.58 34.21 14.91
N ASP A 530 7.72 33.18 14.90
CA ASP A 530 7.77 32.10 13.90
C ASP A 530 7.49 32.60 12.48
N LYS A 531 6.50 33.51 12.34
CA LYS A 531 6.22 34.19 11.09
C LYS A 531 7.42 35.03 10.61
N ALA A 532 8.08 35.75 11.51
CA ALA A 532 9.26 36.55 11.18
C ALA A 532 10.47 35.67 10.80
N LEU A 533 10.65 34.51 11.45
CA LEU A 533 11.68 33.51 11.08
C LEU A 533 11.44 32.97 9.68
N THR A 534 10.20 32.61 9.36
CA THR A 534 9.81 32.09 8.04
C THR A 534 10.03 33.14 6.94
N ALA A 535 9.80 34.41 7.25
CA ALA A 535 10.05 35.53 6.34
C ALA A 535 11.54 35.93 6.25
N GLY A 536 12.45 35.25 6.97
CA GLY A 536 13.87 35.59 7.01
C GLY A 536 14.19 36.89 7.78
N ASN A 537 13.23 37.46 8.50
CA ASN A 537 13.43 38.68 9.30
C ASN A 537 13.89 38.34 10.73
N PHE A 538 15.12 37.86 10.84
CA PHE A 538 15.65 37.33 12.10
C PHE A 538 15.75 38.35 13.25
N LYS A 539 15.96 39.65 12.94
CA LYS A 539 16.00 40.71 13.97
C LYS A 539 14.62 40.91 14.61
N GLU A 540 13.58 40.88 13.79
CA GLU A 540 12.20 41.01 14.24
C GLU A 540 11.76 39.76 15.03
N ALA A 541 12.17 38.57 14.59
CA ALA A 541 11.95 37.32 15.33
C ALA A 541 12.57 37.36 16.75
N ILE A 542 13.81 37.85 16.89
CA ILE A 542 14.46 37.99 18.20
C ILE A 542 13.65 38.92 19.12
N SER A 543 13.20 40.08 18.60
CA SER A 543 12.39 41.04 19.37
C SER A 543 11.07 40.42 19.89
N TYR A 544 10.40 39.63 19.07
CA TYR A 544 9.18 38.93 19.48
C TYR A 544 9.44 37.84 20.52
N LEU A 545 10.55 37.10 20.41
CA LEU A 545 10.94 36.12 21.43
C LEU A 545 11.32 36.78 22.76
N GLU A 546 12.03 37.90 22.74
CA GLU A 546 12.34 38.67 23.96
C GLU A 546 11.07 39.17 24.66
N LYS A 547 10.10 39.67 23.89
CA LYS A 547 8.77 40.06 24.40
C LYS A 547 8.01 38.87 24.99
N ALA A 548 8.05 37.69 24.35
CA ALA A 548 7.41 36.48 24.87
C ALA A 548 8.07 35.98 26.17
N ALA A 549 9.40 36.12 26.29
CA ALA A 549 10.12 35.79 27.52
C ALA A 549 9.73 36.73 28.68
N GLU A 550 9.65 38.04 28.43
CA GLU A 550 9.20 39.02 29.43
C GLU A 550 7.77 38.74 29.90
N LEU A 551 6.86 38.42 28.99
CA LEU A 551 5.49 38.02 29.34
C LEU A 551 5.46 36.74 30.18
N SER A 552 6.33 35.77 29.90
CA SER A 552 6.46 34.54 30.69
C SER A 552 6.99 34.81 32.10
N GLU A 553 7.95 35.72 32.24
CA GLU A 553 8.49 36.14 33.53
C GLU A 553 7.45 36.90 34.37
N ASN A 554 6.65 37.76 33.73
CA ASN A 554 5.52 38.46 34.36
C ASN A 554 4.41 37.52 34.87
N MET A 555 4.34 36.29 34.35
CA MET A 555 3.45 35.23 34.82
C MET A 555 4.08 34.34 35.92
N GLY A 556 5.35 34.55 36.26
CA GLY A 556 6.10 33.70 37.18
C GLY A 556 6.61 32.39 36.56
N GLU A 557 6.51 32.23 35.23
CA GLU A 557 6.93 31.04 34.48
C GLU A 557 8.42 31.14 34.12
N LYS A 558 9.31 31.15 35.13
CA LYS A 558 10.75 31.44 34.97
C LYS A 558 11.49 30.47 34.04
N GLU A 559 11.19 29.17 34.13
CA GLU A 559 11.81 28.14 33.27
C GLU A 559 11.46 28.37 31.80
N LYS A 560 10.18 28.64 31.52
CA LYS A 560 9.70 28.94 30.17
C LYS A 560 10.29 30.24 29.62
N ALA A 561 10.45 31.27 30.45
CA ALA A 561 11.13 32.50 30.07
C ALA A 561 12.62 32.23 29.70
N ALA A 562 13.30 31.36 30.44
CA ALA A 562 14.68 30.98 30.16
C ALA A 562 14.84 30.20 28.85
N GLU A 563 13.94 29.27 28.55
CA GLU A 563 13.91 28.55 27.27
C GLU A 563 13.71 29.48 26.08
N ILE A 564 12.76 30.41 26.17
CA ILE A 564 12.48 31.38 25.10
C ILE A 564 13.70 32.31 24.88
N ARG A 565 14.36 32.76 25.96
CA ARG A 565 15.61 33.55 25.86
C ARG A 565 16.75 32.77 25.22
N LYS A 566 16.86 31.47 25.52
CA LYS A 566 17.85 30.59 24.88
C LYS A 566 17.63 30.53 23.37
N MET A 567 16.39 30.37 22.91
CA MET A 567 16.05 30.38 21.48
C MET A 567 16.45 31.71 20.81
N ALA A 568 16.14 32.85 21.44
CA ALA A 568 16.53 34.17 20.94
C ALA A 568 18.06 34.33 20.84
N SER A 569 18.80 33.85 21.85
CA SER A 569 20.26 33.87 21.86
C SER A 569 20.86 32.96 20.79
N ASP A 570 20.29 31.79 20.54
CA ASP A 570 20.75 30.85 19.51
C ASP A 570 20.60 31.44 18.11
N ILE A 571 19.46 32.12 17.85
CA ILE A 571 19.23 32.84 16.59
C ILE A 571 20.25 33.99 16.44
N LYS A 572 20.48 34.77 17.50
CA LYS A 572 21.46 35.87 17.50
C LYS A 572 22.88 35.37 17.21
N ASN A 573 23.30 34.28 17.85
CA ASN A 573 24.62 33.67 17.64
C ASN A 573 24.78 33.12 16.22
N LYS A 574 23.72 32.55 15.63
CA LYS A 574 23.73 32.12 14.22
C LYS A 574 23.85 33.31 13.26
N LEU A 575 23.16 34.42 13.52
CA LEU A 575 23.28 35.64 12.71
C LEU A 575 24.70 36.23 12.77
N GLU A 576 25.31 36.29 13.95
CA GLU A 576 26.69 36.80 14.09
C GLU A 576 27.71 35.93 13.36
N LYS A 577 27.47 34.62 13.25
CA LYS A 577 28.30 33.69 12.46
C LYS A 577 28.10 33.83 10.95
N LEU A 578 26.93 34.27 10.49
CA LEU A 578 26.63 34.49 9.07
C LEU A 578 27.07 35.87 8.57
N GLY A 579 27.30 36.82 9.47
CA GLY A 579 27.78 38.16 9.17
C GLY A 579 29.30 38.36 9.23
N ARG A 580 30.07 37.30 9.56
CA ARG A 580 31.54 37.24 9.49
C ARG A 580 31.94 36.31 8.36
#